data_AF-A0A2V6WPB4-F1
#
_entry.id   AF-A0A2V6WPB4-F1
#
_cell.length_a   1.000
_cell.length_b   1.000
_cell.length_c   1.000
_cell.angle_alpha   90.00
_cell.angle_beta   90.00
_cell.angle_gamma   90.00
#
_symmetry.space_group_name_H-M   'P 1'
#
loop_
_entity.id
_entity.type
_entity.pdbx_description
1 polymer ?
#
loop_
_entity_poly.entity_id
_entity_poly.type
_entity_poly.pdbx_seq_one_letter_code
_entity_poly.pdbx_strand_id
1 'polypeptide(L)'
;MRKGIPIMRHVSAPLASLLVVAFCALGPPAVGAAEAPSGQMTWAVHTTLVPAWLDPADNIQGTPFMIQMATHDALVKPMPGKSMAPSLAESWSTSADGLVYEFVLRKGVKF
;
A
#
# COMPACT_ATOMS: atom_id res chain seq x y z
N MET A 1 26.04 48.85 54.61
CA MET A 1 26.94 49.17 53.46
C MET A 1 27.88 47.98 53.28
N ARG A 2 28.03 47.46 52.03
CA ARG A 2 28.82 46.27 51.58
C ARG A 2 28.10 44.93 51.74
N LYS A 3 28.07 43.99 50.78
CA LYS A 3 28.54 43.90 49.37
C LYS A 3 27.66 42.81 48.71
N GLY A 4 27.10 43.09 47.53
CA GLY A 4 26.31 42.11 46.77
C GLY A 4 27.18 40.97 46.23
N ILE A 5 26.67 39.75 46.31
CA ILE A 5 27.23 38.56 45.66
C ILE A 5 26.91 38.64 44.16
N PRO A 6 27.88 38.59 43.23
CA PRO A 6 27.55 38.51 41.82
C PRO A 6 27.02 37.10 41.51
N ILE A 7 25.79 37.07 41.03
CA ILE A 7 25.13 35.89 40.47
C ILE A 7 25.94 35.46 39.25
N MET A 8 26.56 34.28 39.31
CA MET A 8 27.24 33.66 38.17
C MET A 8 26.20 33.22 37.14
N ARG A 9 25.87 34.11 36.20
CA ARG A 9 24.89 33.89 35.13
C ARG A 9 25.58 33.26 33.92
N HIS A 10 25.17 32.01 33.64
CA HIS A 10 24.98 31.42 32.31
C HIS A 10 26.19 31.45 31.34
N VAL A 11 27.26 30.70 31.63
CA VAL A 11 28.27 30.35 30.60
C VAL A 11 28.03 28.97 29.98
N SER A 12 27.08 28.18 30.50
CA SER A 12 26.77 26.82 30.05
C SER A 12 25.69 26.74 28.95
N ALA A 13 24.92 27.81 28.73
CA ALA A 13 23.86 27.85 27.72
C ALA A 13 24.34 27.78 26.25
N PRO A 14 25.42 28.46 25.82
CA PRO A 14 25.80 28.45 24.40
C PRO A 14 26.37 27.10 23.97
N LEU A 15 27.03 26.37 24.86
CA LEU A 15 27.63 25.06 24.55
C LEU A 15 26.57 23.97 24.42
N ALA A 16 25.53 24.00 25.26
CA ALA A 16 24.39 23.09 25.16
C ALA A 16 23.62 23.31 23.85
N SER A 17 23.40 24.57 23.46
CA SER A 17 22.77 24.92 22.19
C SER A 17 23.61 24.49 20.98
N LEU A 18 24.94 24.62 21.05
CA LEU A 18 25.83 24.17 19.96
C LEU A 18 25.82 22.64 19.81
N LEU A 19 25.77 21.90 20.92
CA LEU A 19 25.70 20.44 20.93
C LEU A 19 24.36 19.93 20.37
N VAL A 20 23.25 20.61 20.67
CA VAL A 20 21.93 20.27 20.11
C VAL A 20 21.89 20.53 18.61
N VAL A 21 22.47 21.64 18.13
CA VAL A 21 22.58 21.93 16.69
C VAL A 21 23.48 20.91 15.98
N ALA A 22 24.61 20.55 16.59
CA ALA A 22 25.52 19.53 16.04
C ALA A 22 24.86 18.14 15.99
N PHE A 23 24.06 17.78 17.00
CA PHE A 23 23.32 16.52 17.03
C PHE A 23 22.18 16.49 15.99
N CYS A 24 21.48 17.61 15.77
CA CYS A 24 20.48 17.73 14.71
C CYS A 24 21.09 17.73 13.30
N ALA A 25 22.33 18.18 13.13
CA ALA A 25 23.04 18.15 11.85
C ALA A 25 23.53 16.73 11.48
N LEU A 26 23.71 15.85 12.46
CA LEU A 26 24.06 14.43 12.29
C LEU A 26 22.82 13.57 12.08
N GLY A 27 21.87 14.03 11.24
CA GLY A 27 20.63 13.32 10.93
C GLY A 27 20.84 11.81 10.73
N PRO A 28 19.84 10.97 11.07
CA PRO A 28 20.01 9.52 11.12
C PRO A 28 20.73 9.02 9.88
N PRO A 29 21.68 8.07 10.02
CA PRO A 29 22.39 7.55 8.85
C PRO A 29 21.33 7.17 7.83
N ALA A 30 21.48 7.68 6.60
CA ALA A 30 20.61 7.32 5.51
C ALA A 30 20.67 5.79 5.40
N VAL A 31 19.67 5.12 5.97
CA VAL A 31 19.48 3.70 5.77
C VAL A 31 19.17 3.63 4.28
N GLY A 32 20.18 3.26 3.49
CA GLY A 32 20.04 3.16 2.06
C GLY A 32 18.78 2.36 1.80
N ALA A 33 17.77 2.99 1.20
CA ALA A 33 16.59 2.28 0.77
C ALA A 33 17.12 1.19 -0.16
N ALA A 34 17.05 -0.07 0.29
CA ALA A 34 17.35 -1.19 -0.57
C ALA A 34 16.50 -0.99 -1.83
N GLU A 35 17.14 -1.03 -3.00
CA GLU A 35 16.43 -0.93 -4.26
C GLU A 35 15.31 -1.98 -4.22
N ALA A 36 14.06 -1.52 -4.29
CA ALA A 36 12.91 -2.41 -4.21
C ALA A 36 13.12 -3.51 -5.26
N PRO A 37 12.92 -4.80 -4.92
CA PRO A 37 13.11 -5.88 -5.88
C PRO A 37 12.41 -5.53 -7.19
N SER A 38 13.13 -5.59 -8.30
CA SER A 38 12.54 -5.29 -9.61
C SER A 38 11.35 -6.25 -9.82
N GLY A 39 10.16 -5.67 -10.00
CA GLY A 39 8.91 -6.44 -10.11
C GLY A 39 8.09 -6.59 -8.82
N GLN A 40 8.52 -6.03 -7.67
CA GLN A 40 7.69 -5.98 -6.46
C GLN A 40 6.98 -4.62 -6.33
N MET A 41 5.65 -4.66 -6.27
CA MET A 41 4.83 -3.48 -5.95
C MET A 41 4.28 -3.61 -4.53
N THR A 42 4.58 -2.62 -3.69
CA THR A 42 4.01 -2.49 -2.34
C THR A 42 3.03 -1.33 -2.33
N TRP A 43 1.83 -1.59 -1.81
CA TRP A 43 0.77 -0.60 -1.68
C TRP A 43 0.10 -0.75 -0.32
N ALA A 44 -0.41 0.37 0.21
CA ALA A 44 -1.10 0.40 1.50
C ALA A 44 -2.37 1.24 1.35
N VAL A 45 -3.47 0.72 1.89
CA VAL A 45 -4.77 1.41 1.91
C VAL A 45 -5.31 1.34 3.33
N HIS A 46 -5.68 2.49 3.88
CA HIS A 46 -6.36 2.53 5.17
C HIS A 46 -7.84 2.20 4.96
N THR A 47 -8.27 1.10 5.56
CA THR A 47 -9.68 0.70 5.62
C THR A 47 -9.91 -0.14 6.88
N THR A 48 -11.14 -0.16 7.38
CA THR A 48 -11.53 -1.14 8.40
C THR A 48 -11.71 -2.49 7.73
N LEU A 49 -10.70 -3.37 7.85
CA LEU A 49 -10.81 -4.71 7.30
C LEU A 49 -11.84 -5.52 8.08
N VAL A 50 -12.87 -6.00 7.38
CA VAL A 50 -13.89 -6.88 7.93
C VAL A 50 -13.60 -8.31 7.48
N PRO A 51 -13.54 -9.32 8.37
CA PRO A 51 -13.23 -10.70 7.97
C PRO A 51 -14.14 -11.27 6.88
N ALA A 52 -15.43 -10.90 6.88
CA ALA A 52 -16.40 -11.31 5.87
C ALA A 52 -16.02 -10.89 4.44
N TRP A 53 -15.12 -9.90 4.28
CA TRP A 53 -14.65 -9.45 2.97
C TRP A 53 -13.77 -10.45 2.22
N LEU A 54 -13.28 -11.48 2.92
CA LEU A 54 -12.42 -12.50 2.33
C LEU A 54 -13.20 -13.59 1.58
N ASP A 55 -14.51 -13.73 1.82
CA ASP A 55 -15.36 -14.65 1.06
C ASP A 55 -16.08 -13.90 -0.08
N PRO A 56 -15.74 -14.12 -1.36
CA PRO A 56 -16.39 -13.43 -2.47
C PRO A 56 -17.91 -13.66 -2.55
N ALA A 57 -18.46 -14.72 -1.96
CA ALA A 57 -19.90 -15.00 -1.98
C ALA A 57 -20.74 -14.04 -1.12
N ASP A 58 -20.16 -13.47 -0.06
CA ASP A 58 -20.88 -12.71 0.97
C ASP A 58 -20.84 -11.19 0.78
N ASN A 59 -20.23 -10.71 -0.32
CA ASN A 59 -19.89 -9.29 -0.48
C ASN A 59 -20.63 -8.61 -1.63
N ILE A 60 -21.36 -7.54 -1.30
CA ILE A 60 -22.05 -6.67 -2.26
C ILE A 60 -21.49 -5.23 -2.29
N GLN A 61 -20.47 -4.96 -1.46
CA GLN A 61 -19.92 -3.63 -1.25
C GLN A 61 -18.74 -3.35 -2.20
N GLY A 62 -18.49 -2.08 -2.54
CA GLY A 62 -17.37 -1.71 -3.41
C GLY A 62 -15.99 -1.88 -2.76
N THR A 63 -15.85 -1.53 -1.48
CA THR A 63 -14.57 -1.61 -0.75
C THR A 63 -13.94 -3.01 -0.71
N PRO A 64 -14.64 -4.12 -0.41
CA PRO A 64 -14.05 -5.46 -0.45
C PRO A 64 -13.56 -5.87 -1.84
N PHE A 65 -14.09 -5.28 -2.91
CA PHE A 65 -13.70 -5.61 -4.28
C PHE A 65 -12.19 -5.40 -4.51
N MET A 66 -11.59 -4.40 -3.85
CA MET A 66 -10.14 -4.16 -3.90
C MET A 66 -9.32 -5.33 -3.35
N ILE A 67 -9.79 -5.97 -2.27
CA ILE A 67 -9.12 -7.14 -1.66
C ILE A 67 -9.41 -8.38 -2.50
N GLN A 68 -10.65 -8.55 -2.96
CA GLN A 68 -11.06 -9.68 -3.78
C GLN A 68 -10.31 -9.68 -5.11
N MET A 69 -10.15 -8.54 -5.79
CA MET A 69 -9.36 -8.45 -7.02
C MET A 69 -7.86 -8.69 -6.82
N ALA A 70 -7.35 -8.52 -5.59
CA ALA A 70 -5.96 -8.79 -5.25
C ALA A 70 -5.72 -10.27 -4.89
N THR A 71 -6.76 -11.00 -4.47
CA THR A 71 -6.67 -12.37 -3.94
C THR A 71 -7.31 -13.41 -4.85
N HIS A 72 -8.24 -12.99 -5.71
CA HIS A 72 -9.03 -13.84 -6.59
C HIS A 72 -9.07 -13.25 -8.00
N ASP A 73 -9.17 -14.12 -9.01
CA ASP A 73 -9.43 -13.74 -10.39
C ASP A 73 -10.82 -14.25 -10.83
N ALA A 74 -11.65 -13.34 -11.34
CA ALA A 74 -12.89 -13.69 -12.04
C ALA A 74 -12.59 -14.23 -13.46
N LEU A 75 -13.59 -14.81 -14.14
CA LEU A 75 -13.49 -15.19 -15.55
C LEU A 75 -13.10 -13.97 -16.42
N VAL A 76 -13.81 -12.87 -16.22
CA VAL A 76 -13.58 -11.56 -16.85
C VAL A 76 -13.73 -10.48 -15.77
N LYS A 77 -13.03 -9.36 -15.92
CA LYS A 77 -13.13 -8.25 -14.94
C LYS A 77 -13.01 -6.87 -15.59
N PRO A 78 -13.60 -5.83 -14.98
CA PRO A 78 -13.41 -4.45 -15.45
C PRO A 78 -11.95 -4.02 -15.33
N MET A 79 -11.43 -3.39 -16.37
CA MET A 79 -10.09 -2.81 -16.42
C MET A 79 -10.15 -1.40 -17.05
N PRO A 80 -9.12 -0.56 -16.85
CA PRO A 80 -9.09 0.75 -17.48
C PRO A 80 -9.34 0.67 -19.00
N GLY A 81 -10.36 1.38 -19.47
CA GLY A 81 -10.76 1.41 -20.89
C GLY A 81 -11.52 0.17 -21.38
N LYS A 82 -11.78 -0.84 -20.55
CA LYS A 82 -12.53 -2.05 -20.92
C LYS A 82 -13.42 -2.51 -19.77
N SER A 83 -14.74 -2.38 -19.92
CA SER A 83 -15.71 -2.84 -18.92
C SER A 83 -15.67 -4.36 -18.69
N MET A 84 -15.29 -5.13 -19.72
CA MET A 84 -15.08 -6.57 -19.64
C MET A 84 -13.76 -6.93 -20.31
N ALA A 85 -12.70 -7.05 -19.52
CA ALA A 85 -11.39 -7.49 -19.98
C ALA A 85 -11.14 -8.96 -19.61
N PRO A 86 -10.30 -9.68 -20.40
CA PRO A 86 -9.82 -11.01 -20.04
C PRO A 86 -9.14 -11.02 -18.66
N SER A 87 -9.47 -12.01 -17.84
CA SER A 87 -8.86 -12.25 -16.54
C SER A 87 -8.43 -13.71 -16.45
N LEU A 88 -9.15 -14.57 -15.71
CA LEU A 88 -8.88 -16.01 -15.70
C LEU A 88 -9.16 -16.65 -17.07
N ALA A 89 -10.22 -16.20 -17.74
CA ALA A 89 -10.48 -16.53 -19.13
C ALA A 89 -9.62 -15.64 -20.04
N GLU A 90 -8.97 -16.23 -21.03
CA GLU A 90 -8.21 -15.52 -22.06
C GLU A 90 -9.08 -15.11 -23.25
N SER A 91 -10.18 -15.85 -23.49
CA SER A 91 -11.20 -15.52 -24.48
C SER A 91 -12.55 -16.13 -24.10
N TRP A 92 -13.61 -15.65 -24.74
CA TRP A 92 -14.94 -16.23 -24.63
C TRP A 92 -15.74 -16.01 -25.91
N SER A 93 -16.74 -16.86 -26.11
CA SER A 93 -17.74 -16.72 -27.16
C SER A 93 -19.14 -16.73 -26.54
N THR A 94 -20.11 -16.22 -27.30
CA THR A 94 -21.53 -16.23 -26.92
C THR A 94 -22.33 -16.84 -28.07
N SER A 95 -23.28 -17.72 -27.77
CA SER A 95 -24.22 -18.25 -28.77
C SER A 95 -25.09 -17.15 -29.38
N ALA A 96 -25.68 -17.42 -30.55
CA ALA A 96 -26.52 -16.45 -31.25
C ALA A 96 -27.75 -16.00 -30.43
N ASP A 97 -28.26 -16.87 -29.54
CA ASP A 97 -29.39 -16.57 -28.64
C ASP A 97 -28.97 -15.94 -27.30
N GLY A 98 -27.66 -15.80 -27.03
CA GLY A 98 -27.15 -15.21 -25.80
C GLY A 98 -27.30 -16.10 -24.55
N LEU A 99 -27.68 -17.36 -24.69
CA LEU A 99 -27.93 -18.26 -23.55
C LEU A 99 -26.75 -19.15 -23.19
N VAL A 100 -25.77 -19.28 -24.09
CA VAL A 100 -24.57 -20.09 -23.89
C VAL A 100 -23.33 -19.22 -24.01
N TYR A 101 -22.45 -19.34 -23.02
CA TYR A 101 -21.15 -18.68 -22.98
C TYR A 101 -20.06 -19.73 -22.81
N GLU A 102 -19.11 -19.75 -23.72
CA GLU A 102 -17.95 -20.64 -23.63
C GLU A 102 -16.73 -19.81 -23.28
N PHE A 103 -16.01 -20.20 -22.23
CA PHE A 103 -14.81 -19.51 -21.76
C PHE A 103 -13.59 -20.39 -21.96
N VAL A 104 -12.55 -19.85 -22.58
CA VAL A 104 -11.23 -20.50 -22.64
C VAL A 104 -10.40 -19.99 -21.49
N LEU A 105 -10.05 -20.86 -20.55
CA LEU A 105 -9.23 -20.50 -19.40
C LEU A 105 -7.74 -20.51 -19.76
N ARG A 106 -6.97 -19.66 -19.10
CA ARG A 106 -5.50 -19.69 -19.21
C ARG A 106 -4.94 -21.06 -18.82
N LYS A 107 -3.89 -21.49 -19.50
CA LYS A 107 -3.18 -22.73 -19.17
C LYS A 107 -2.33 -22.56 -17.91
N GLY A 108 -2.23 -23.63 -17.11
CA GLY A 108 -1.31 -23.69 -15.96
C GLY A 108 -1.74 -22.86 -14.74
N VAL A 109 -3.02 -22.50 -14.63
CA VAL A 109 -3.59 -21.83 -13.45
C VAL A 109 -3.33 -22.64 -12.18
N LYS A 110 -3.02 -21.93 -11.09
CA LYS A 110 -2.82 -22.47 -9.74
C LYS A 110 -3.69 -21.70 -8.75
N PHE A 111 -4.03 -22.35 -7.64
CA PHE A 111 -4.84 -21.82 -6.55
C PHE A 111 -4.05 -21.87 -5.25
#